data_AF-A0A5K3FX98-F1
#
_entry.id   AF-A0A5K3FX98-F1
#
_cell.length_a   1.000
_cell.length_b   1.000
_cell.length_c   1.000
_cell.angle_alpha   90.00
_cell.angle_beta   90.00
_cell.angle_gamma   90.00
#
_symmetry.space_group_name_H-M   'P 1'
#
loop_
_entity.id
_entity.type
_entity.pdbx_description
1 polymer ?
#
loop_
_entity_poly.entity_id
_entity_poly.type
_entity_poly.pdbx_seq_one_letter_code
_entity_poly.pdbx_strand_id
1 'polypeptide(L)' 'MVWSQTTAVGCTIEACQSDTRLHTVCIYKPGEFDPQDRPYEKGQSCTKCPNGFACYRNQCKNSSTTVSTTS' A
#
# COMPACT_ATOMS: atom_id res chain seq x y z
N MET A 1 6.57 0.67 2.60
CA MET A 1 6.25 1.02 1.20
C MET A 1 5.36 2.27 1.21
N VAL A 2 5.63 3.27 0.37
CA VAL A 2 4.99 4.61 0.44
C VAL A 2 4.53 5.14 -0.92
N TRP A 3 4.39 4.27 -1.91
CA TRP A 3 3.96 4.65 -3.25
C TRP A 3 2.48 5.01 -3.26
N SER A 4 2.13 6.27 -3.54
CA SER A 4 0.75 6.77 -3.42
C SER A 4 -0.21 6.19 -4.44
N GLN A 5 0.31 5.66 -5.56
CA GLN A 5 -0.50 5.01 -6.58
C GLN A 5 -0.84 3.56 -6.23
N THR A 6 -0.05 2.91 -5.35
CA THR A 6 -0.28 1.53 -4.93
C THR A 6 -1.48 1.46 -3.99
N THR A 7 -2.49 0.65 -4.35
CA THR A 7 -3.74 0.50 -3.60
C THR A 7 -3.92 -0.88 -2.97
N ALA A 8 -3.10 -1.85 -3.35
CA ALA A 8 -3.17 -3.21 -2.83
C ALA A 8 -1.78 -3.81 -2.62
N VAL A 9 -1.69 -4.70 -1.63
CA VAL A 9 -0.49 -5.49 -1.30
C VAL A 9 -0.92 -6.92 -1.00
N GLY A 10 -0.13 -7.89 -1.48
CA GLY A 10 -0.23 -9.28 -1.09
C GLY A 10 1.13 -9.76 -0.61
N CYS A 11 1.19 -10.49 0.51
CA CYS A 11 2.45 -10.97 1.08
C CYS A 11 2.37 -12.46 1.38
N THR A 12 3.52 -13.13 1.36
CA THR A 12 3.72 -14.50 1.84
C THR A 12 4.97 -14.59 2.71
N ILE A 13 5.00 -15.58 3.60
CA ILE A 13 6.13 -15.89 4.47
C ILE A 13 6.42 -17.38 4.32
N GLU A 14 7.63 -17.75 3.93
CA GLU A 14 7.99 -19.14 3.68
C GLU A 14 9.37 -19.49 4.25
N ALA A 15 9.53 -20.72 4.73
CA ALA A 15 10.84 -21.29 5.04
C ALA A 15 11.36 -22.03 3.80
N CYS A 16 12.50 -21.61 3.27
CA CYS A 16 13.09 -22.24 2.09
C CYS A 16 13.81 -23.54 2.49
N GLN A 17 13.72 -24.61 1.69
CA GLN A 17 14.27 -25.93 2.05
C GLN A 17 15.77 -25.93 2.42
N SER A 18 16.55 -24.97 1.91
CA SER A 18 17.99 -24.82 2.16
C SER A 18 18.34 -23.68 3.13
N ASP A 19 17.36 -23.01 3.71
CA ASP A 19 17.56 -21.89 4.64
C ASP A 19 16.65 -22.06 5.87
N THR A 20 17.22 -22.01 7.07
CA THR A 20 16.44 -22.05 8.32
C THR A 20 15.71 -20.75 8.60
N ARG A 21 15.92 -19.71 7.79
CA ARG A 21 15.28 -18.40 7.90
C ARG A 21 13.91 -18.40 7.24
N LEU A 22 13.02 -17.59 7.81
CA LEU A 22 11.75 -17.23 7.18
C LEU A 22 11.99 -16.08 6.19
N HIS A 23 11.51 -16.25 4.96
CA HIS A 23 11.54 -15.24 3.93
C HIS A 23 10.16 -14.64 3.76
N THR A 24 10.08 -13.31 3.86
CA THR A 24 8.85 -12.56 3.61
C THR A 24 8.95 -11.89 2.25
N VAL A 25 7.97 -12.14 1.38
CA VAL A 25 7.86 -11.50 0.06
C VAL A 25 6.52 -10.79 -0.02
N CYS A 26 6.53 -9.54 -0.50
CA CYS A 26 5.33 -8.75 -0.75
C CYS A 26 5.30 -8.25 -2.19
N ILE A 27 4.12 -8.29 -2.81
CA ILE A 27 3.84 -7.80 -4.16
C ILE A 27 2.82 -6.66 -4.03
N TYR A 28 3.02 -5.60 -4.82
CA TYR A 28 2.25 -4.37 -4.76
C TYR A 28 1.49 -4.15 -6.07
N LYS A 29 0.26 -3.63 -5.99
CA LYS A 29 -0.58 -3.29 -7.15
C LYS A 29 -1.17 -1.87 -7.02
N PRO A 30 -1.07 -1.02 -8.06
CA PRO A 30 -0.16 -1.15 -9.20
C PRO A 30 1.29 -1.24 -8.72
N GLY A 31 2.09 -2.02 -9.45
CA GLY A 31 3.50 -2.29 -9.14
C GLY A 31 4.47 -1.58 -10.09
N GLU A 32 3.96 -0.71 -10.96
CA GLU A 32 4.81 0.07 -11.87
C GLU A 32 5.57 1.14 -11.08
N PHE A 33 6.87 1.19 -11.32
CA PHE A 33 7.81 2.05 -10.65
C PHE A 33 8.91 2.42 -11.63
N ASP A 34 9.09 3.72 -11.88
CA ASP A 34 10.30 4.26 -12.49
C ASP A 34 11.20 4.77 -11.35
N PRO A 35 12.49 4.38 -11.29
CA PRO A 35 13.45 4.91 -10.31
C PRO A 35 13.55 6.44 -10.25
N GLN A 36 13.22 7.15 -11.34
CA GLN A 36 13.23 8.61 -11.39
C GLN A 36 11.97 9.24 -10.80
N ASP A 37 10.90 8.47 -10.65
CA ASP A 37 9.61 8.97 -10.17
C ASP A 37 9.59 9.15 -8.65
N ARG A 38 8.79 10.13 -8.21
CA ARG A 38 8.58 10.39 -6.78
C ARG A 38 7.50 9.45 -6.24
N PRO A 39 7.72 8.82 -5.07
CA PRO A 39 6.74 7.92 -4.48
C PRO A 39 5.38 8.54 -4.17
N TYR A 40 5.35 9.85 -3.99
CA TYR A 40 4.14 10.61 -3.76
C TYR A 40 4.38 12.05 -4.15
N GLU A 41 3.29 12.77 -4.40
CA GLU A 41 3.35 14.21 -4.59
C GLU A 41 3.58 14.92 -3.25
N LYS A 42 4.51 15.88 -3.22
CA LYS A 42 4.74 16.72 -2.04
C LYS A 42 3.58 17.69 -1.87
N GLY A 43 2.96 17.71 -0.70
CA GLY A 43 1.90 18.66 -0.38
C GLY A 43 1.29 18.40 1.00
N GLN A 44 0.27 19.18 1.34
CA GLN A 44 -0.54 18.92 2.53
C GLN A 44 -1.34 17.62 2.33
N SER A 45 -1.37 16.78 3.37
CA SER A 45 -2.06 15.49 3.36
C SER A 45 -3.50 15.61 2.87
N CYS A 46 -3.94 14.61 2.10
CA CYS A 46 -5.32 14.47 1.61
C CYS A 46 -5.87 15.58 0.69
N THR A 47 -5.09 16.61 0.36
CA THR A 47 -5.53 17.69 -0.55
C THR A 47 -5.80 17.24 -1.99
N LYS A 48 -5.27 16.07 -2.36
CA LYS A 48 -5.44 15.44 -3.69
C LYS A 48 -5.98 14.01 -3.61
N CYS A 49 -6.81 13.69 -2.61
CA CYS A 49 -7.49 12.39 -2.62
C CYS A 49 -8.44 12.30 -3.83
N PRO A 50 -8.53 11.11 -4.48
CA PRO A 50 -9.50 10.91 -5.55
C PRO A 50 -10.94 11.11 -5.07
N ASN A 51 -11.84 11.47 -5.99
CA ASN A 51 -13.27 11.61 -5.68
C ASN A 51 -13.82 10.30 -5.08
N GLY A 52 -14.61 10.43 -4.01
CA GLY A 52 -15.17 9.29 -3.28
C GLY A 52 -14.27 8.71 -2.18
N PHE A 53 -13.07 9.26 -1.97
CA PHE A 53 -12.17 8.86 -0.88
C PHE A 53 -12.25 9.86 0.27
N ALA A 54 -12.28 9.35 1.50
CA ALA A 54 -12.20 10.12 2.72
C ALA A 54 -10.74 10.19 3.20
N CYS A 55 -10.38 11.29 3.86
CA CYS A 55 -9.10 11.37 4.56
C CYS A 55 -9.20 10.57 5.87
N TYR A 56 -8.36 9.56 6.01
CA TYR A 56 -8.24 8.76 7.23
C TYR A 56 -6.78 8.60 7.61
N ARG A 57 -6.38 9.12 8.77
CA ARG A 57 -4.99 9.06 9.27
C ARG A 57 -3.96 9.50 8.21
N ASN A 58 -4.22 10.65 7.58
CA ASN A 58 -3.40 11.23 6.49
C ASN A 58 -3.30 10.39 5.21
N GLN A 59 -4.21 9.43 4.99
CA GLN A 59 -4.28 8.60 3.78
C GLN A 59 -5.67 8.66 3.15
N CYS A 60 -5.74 8.46 1.83
CA CYS A 60 -7.01 8.40 1.12
C CYS A 60 -7.61 7.00 1.30
N LYS A 61 -8.71 6.91 2.05
CA LYS A 61 -9.46 5.68 2.27
C LYS A 61 -10.73 5.69 1.42
N ASN A 62 -11.01 4.61 0.71
CA ASN A 62 -12.26 4.48 -0.02
C ASN A 62 -13.45 4.49 0.96
N SER A 63 -14.39 5.40 0.76
CA SER A 63 -15.52 5.62 1.67
C SER A 63 -16.48 4.42 1.74
N SER A 64 -16.48 3.56 0.72
CA SER A 64 -17.34 2.36 0.65
C SER A 64 -16.75 1.12 1.32
N THR A 65 -15.48 1.14 1.74
CA THR A 65 -14.84 -0.02 2.35
C THR A 65 -15.12 -0.07 3.86
N THR A 66 -16.24 -0.69 4.21
CA THR A 66 -16.50 -1.21 5.55
C THR A 66 -15.53 -2.36 5.80
N VAL A 67 -14.35 -2.05 6.34
CA VAL A 67 -13.45 -3.11 6.82
C VAL A 67 -14.08 -3.68 8.07
N SER A 68 -14.60 -4.91 7.99
CA SER A 68 -14.99 -5.67 9.17
C SER A 68 -13.73 -5.90 10.00
N THR A 69 -13.62 -5.19 11.12
CA THR A 69 -12.59 -5.46 12.13
C THR A 69 -12.93 -6.79 12.79
N THR A 70 -12.18 -7.85 12.49
CA THR A 70 -12.18 -9.04 13.35
C THR A 70 -11.30 -8.71 14.55
N SER A 71 -11.94 -8.54 15.71
CA SER A 71 -11.28 -8.41 17.01
C SER A 71 -10.66 -9.71 17.47
#